data_AF-A0A933KQ31-F1
#
_entry.id   AF-A0A933KQ31-F1
#
_cell.length_a   1.000
_cell.length_b   1.000
_cell.length_c   1.000
_cell.angle_alpha   90.00
_cell.angle_beta   90.00
_cell.angle_gamma   90.00
#
_symmetry.space_group_name_H-M   'P 1'
#
loop_
_entity.id
_entity.type
_entity.pdbx_description
1 polymer ?
#
loop_
_entity_poly.entity_id
_entity_poly.type
_entity_poly.pdbx_seq_one_letter_code
_entity_poly.pdbx_strand_id
1 'polypeptide(L)'
;MFTVTVTSTTTGASRAWVVQTAPIEGEAETVAEDKGPSPIAPEVKELAWGAGAFIVLFLLMRVVLFPRLKKGMDARYGKIRGDHEGADATRAAARAEVAEYEAEIAAVKAQAAQRIEAARNVLEDERTAALAELKARVGTQRAAATAANEAARAAAEQHVSTAVADVSSRAAELATGKRPKAADVTNIVASLMGGSQ
;
A
#
# COMPACT_ATOMS: atom_id res chain seq x y z
N MET A 1 103.11 -24.60 11.14
CA MET A 1 103.03 -25.95 11.75
C MET A 1 103.67 -25.85 13.13
N PHE A 2 102.87 -25.70 14.19
CA PHE A 2 103.39 -25.48 15.55
C PHE A 2 103.38 -26.79 16.33
N THR A 3 104.55 -27.22 16.80
CA THR A 3 104.73 -28.45 17.57
C THR A 3 104.34 -28.24 19.01
N VAL A 4 103.17 -28.75 19.41
CA VAL A 4 102.69 -28.65 20.80
C VAL A 4 103.11 -29.89 21.58
N THR A 5 104.18 -29.78 22.37
CA THR A 5 104.67 -30.88 23.22
C THR A 5 103.87 -30.97 24.52
N VAL A 6 102.83 -31.82 24.55
CA VAL A 6 102.01 -32.08 25.74
C VAL A 6 102.45 -33.36 26.44
N THR A 7 103.08 -33.24 27.62
CA THR A 7 103.48 -34.41 28.44
C THR A 7 102.40 -34.78 29.45
N SER A 8 101.50 -35.68 29.05
CA SER A 8 100.44 -36.25 29.91
C SER A 8 100.96 -37.30 30.89
N THR A 9 100.38 -37.32 32.08
CA THR A 9 100.51 -38.36 33.12
C THR A 9 99.17 -38.39 33.85
N THR A 10 98.60 -39.56 34.15
CA THR A 10 97.14 -39.67 34.43
C THR A 10 96.77 -40.44 35.71
N THR A 11 95.56 -40.15 36.20
CA THR A 11 94.88 -40.56 37.45
C THR A 11 95.13 -39.62 38.64
N GLY A 12 95.75 -39.92 39.80
CA GLY A 12 96.50 -41.10 40.23
C GLY A 12 97.67 -41.48 39.34
N ALA A 13 98.34 -40.54 38.66
CA ALA A 13 98.68 -39.18 39.06
C ALA A 13 98.23 -38.06 38.10
N SER A 14 98.03 -36.85 38.63
CA SER A 14 98.40 -35.57 37.99
C SER A 14 97.61 -35.13 36.71
N ARG A 15 97.79 -33.93 36.13
CA ARG A 15 98.63 -32.76 36.47
C ARG A 15 97.77 -31.47 36.46
N ALA A 16 97.88 -30.65 37.50
CA ALA A 16 97.54 -29.23 37.41
C ALA A 16 98.81 -28.44 36.99
N TRP A 17 98.64 -27.35 36.24
CA TRP A 17 99.75 -26.49 35.81
C TRP A 17 99.53 -25.08 36.36
N VAL A 18 100.43 -24.63 37.24
CA VAL A 18 100.48 -23.25 37.71
C VAL A 18 101.41 -22.48 36.77
N VAL A 19 100.95 -21.34 36.25
CA VAL A 19 101.76 -20.43 35.43
C VAL A 19 102.08 -19.20 36.25
N GLN A 20 103.36 -19.06 36.63
CA GLN A 20 103.88 -17.86 37.27
C GLN A 20 103.96 -16.72 36.23
N THR A 21 103.47 -15.54 36.57
CA THR A 21 103.77 -14.29 35.84
C THR A 21 104.33 -13.26 36.81
N ALA A 22 105.25 -12.42 36.35
CA ALA A 22 105.94 -11.42 37.16
C ALA A 22 105.17 -10.09 37.17
N PRO A 23 105.24 -9.28 38.24
CA PRO A 23 104.58 -7.99 38.29
C PRO A 23 105.27 -6.97 37.38
N ILE A 24 104.48 -6.07 36.81
CA ILE A 24 104.93 -4.81 36.22
C ILE A 24 104.02 -3.72 36.78
N GLU A 25 104.62 -2.77 37.48
CA GLU A 25 103.92 -1.59 38.00
C GLU A 25 103.72 -0.60 36.84
N GLY A 26 102.50 -0.10 36.67
CA GLY A 26 102.10 0.75 35.55
C GLY A 26 100.81 1.47 35.89
N GLU A 27 100.90 2.79 35.97
CA GLU A 27 99.92 3.70 36.59
C GLU A 27 98.50 3.63 36.02
N ALA A 28 97.51 3.93 36.87
CA ALA A 28 96.10 4.01 36.48
C ALA A 28 95.79 5.34 35.78
N GLU A 29 96.30 5.53 34.55
CA GLU A 29 95.93 6.68 33.71
C GLU A 29 94.58 6.40 33.02
N THR A 30 93.51 7.06 33.46
CA THR A 30 92.19 6.97 32.82
C THR A 30 92.10 7.83 31.56
N VAL A 31 92.93 7.51 30.56
CA VAL A 31 92.85 8.05 29.21
C VAL A 31 91.47 7.70 28.61
N ALA A 32 90.85 8.67 27.94
CA ALA A 32 89.55 8.46 27.31
C ALA A 32 89.64 7.37 26.21
N GLU A 33 88.75 6.38 26.28
CA GLU A 33 88.65 5.30 25.31
C GLU A 33 88.16 5.85 23.96
N ASP A 34 89.09 6.18 23.05
CA ASP A 34 88.77 6.54 21.67
C ASP A 34 88.20 5.31 20.93
N LYS A 35 86.88 5.25 20.89
CA LYS A 35 86.14 4.16 20.23
C LYS A 35 86.19 4.33 18.71
N GLY A 36 87.30 3.85 18.14
CA GLY A 36 87.46 3.70 16.70
C GLY A 36 86.29 2.95 16.04
N PRO A 37 86.03 3.17 14.73
CA PRO A 37 84.75 2.81 14.10
C PRO A 37 84.35 1.34 14.31
N SER A 38 83.14 1.15 14.87
CA SER A 38 82.64 -0.19 15.21
C SER A 38 82.46 -1.04 13.94
N PRO A 39 82.99 -2.29 13.87
CA PRO A 39 82.98 -3.13 12.66
C PRO A 39 81.61 -3.57 12.08
N ILE A 40 80.51 -3.05 12.63
CA ILE A 40 79.13 -3.27 12.18
C ILE A 40 78.35 -1.96 11.94
N ALA A 41 78.97 -0.80 12.19
CA ALA A 41 78.36 0.49 11.92
C ALA A 41 78.58 0.86 10.44
N PRO A 42 77.53 1.21 9.68
CA PRO A 42 77.68 1.63 8.29
C PRO A 42 78.44 2.95 8.23
N GLU A 43 79.30 3.11 7.22
CA GLU A 43 80.07 4.34 7.09
C GLU A 43 79.15 5.53 6.78
N VAL A 44 79.40 6.69 7.41
CA VAL A 44 78.50 7.86 7.37
C VAL A 44 78.17 8.31 5.93
N LYS A 45 79.11 8.11 4.99
CA LYS A 45 78.94 8.36 3.55
C LYS A 45 77.86 7.49 2.89
N GLU A 46 77.76 6.22 3.27
CA GLU A 46 76.74 5.28 2.76
C GLU A 46 75.37 5.62 3.36
N LEU A 47 75.35 5.93 4.67
CA LEU A 47 74.15 6.38 5.35
C LEU A 47 73.60 7.68 4.73
N ALA A 48 74.48 8.63 4.38
CA ALA A 48 74.11 9.86 3.69
C ALA A 48 73.54 9.62 2.28
N TRP A 49 74.14 8.72 1.50
CA TRP A 49 73.65 8.38 0.16
C TRP A 49 72.30 7.63 0.21
N GLY A 50 72.16 6.66 1.12
CA GLY A 50 70.92 5.94 1.37
C GLY A 50 69.79 6.86 1.88
N ALA A 51 70.10 7.74 2.82
CA ALA A 51 69.16 8.75 3.31
C ALA A 51 68.76 9.75 2.21
N GLY A 52 69.71 10.19 1.36
CA GLY A 52 69.42 11.04 0.21
C GLY A 52 68.45 10.38 -0.78
N ALA A 53 68.71 9.14 -1.17
CA ALA A 53 67.82 8.36 -2.04
C ALA A 53 66.43 8.15 -1.40
N PHE A 54 66.38 7.84 -0.09
CA PHE A 54 65.14 7.70 0.66
C PHE A 54 64.34 9.01 0.74
N ILE A 55 65.00 10.16 0.96
CA ILE A 55 64.34 11.48 0.99
C ILE A 55 63.76 11.83 -0.39
N VAL A 56 64.48 11.58 -1.48
CA VAL A 56 63.96 11.78 -2.85
C VAL A 56 62.73 10.91 -3.11
N LEU A 57 62.78 9.62 -2.74
CA LEU A 57 61.63 8.71 -2.85
C LEU A 57 60.44 9.17 -1.97
N PHE A 58 60.71 9.60 -0.73
CA PHE A 58 59.70 10.11 0.19
C PHE A 58 59.01 11.36 -0.36
N LEU A 59 59.77 12.32 -0.89
CA LEU A 59 59.22 13.52 -1.52
C LEU A 59 58.38 13.20 -2.76
N LEU A 60 58.85 12.29 -3.62
CA LEU A 60 58.09 11.81 -4.78
C LEU A 60 56.77 11.13 -4.35
N MET A 61 56.81 10.28 -3.32
CA MET A 61 55.63 9.64 -2.74
C MET A 61 54.66 10.66 -2.13
N ARG A 62 55.19 11.66 -1.42
CA ARG A 62 54.45 12.74 -0.74
C ARG A 62 53.74 13.69 -1.71
N VAL A 63 54.33 13.93 -2.88
CA VAL A 63 53.85 14.87 -3.92
C VAL A 63 53.04 14.17 -5.01
N VAL A 64 53.32 12.91 -5.35
CA VAL A 64 52.66 12.20 -6.47
C VAL A 64 51.71 11.10 -5.98
N LEU A 65 52.17 10.19 -5.12
CA LEU A 65 51.37 9.00 -4.75
C LEU A 65 50.23 9.37 -3.79
N PHE A 66 50.54 10.08 -2.70
CA PHE A 66 49.55 10.49 -1.69
C PHE A 66 48.34 11.24 -2.25
N PRO A 67 48.48 12.30 -3.07
CA PRO A 67 47.32 13.00 -3.62
C PRO A 67 46.54 12.17 -4.65
N ARG A 68 47.16 11.22 -5.36
CA ARG A 68 46.43 10.30 -6.24
C ARG A 68 45.61 9.28 -5.44
N LEU A 69 46.19 8.71 -4.37
CA LEU A 69 45.48 7.82 -3.45
C LEU A 69 44.31 8.53 -2.76
N LYS A 70 44.54 9.72 -2.19
CA LYS A 70 43.48 10.52 -1.57
C LYS A 70 42.35 10.85 -2.56
N LYS A 71 42.65 11.31 -3.77
CA LYS A 71 41.61 11.55 -4.80
C LYS A 71 40.81 10.30 -5.13
N GLY A 72 41.45 9.13 -5.19
CA GLY A 72 40.76 7.85 -5.41
C GLY A 72 39.83 7.44 -4.26
N MET A 73 40.25 7.69 -3.01
CA MET A 73 39.41 7.47 -1.83
C MET A 73 38.24 8.46 -1.79
N ASP A 74 38.51 9.77 -1.89
CA ASP A 74 37.51 10.83 -1.87
C ASP A 74 36.44 10.63 -2.96
N ALA A 75 36.86 10.25 -4.18
CA ALA A 75 35.93 9.94 -5.28
C ALA A 75 35.06 8.70 -5.01
N ARG A 76 35.59 7.66 -4.37
CA ARG A 76 34.80 6.48 -3.96
C ARG A 76 33.79 6.84 -2.88
N TYR A 77 34.19 7.57 -1.85
CA TYR A 77 33.27 8.02 -0.80
C TYR A 77 32.19 8.98 -1.34
N GLY A 78 32.56 9.90 -2.22
CA GLY A 78 31.64 10.79 -2.91
C GLY A 78 30.62 10.03 -3.77
N LYS A 79 31.06 9.05 -4.57
CA LYS A 79 30.16 8.21 -5.35
C LYS A 79 29.23 7.39 -4.45
N ILE A 80 29.74 6.71 -3.43
CA ILE A 80 28.93 5.90 -2.51
C ILE A 80 27.86 6.76 -1.83
N ARG A 81 28.22 7.97 -1.36
CA ARG A 81 27.25 8.90 -0.79
C ARG A 81 26.18 9.33 -1.79
N GLY A 82 26.58 9.73 -3.00
CA GLY A 82 25.63 10.13 -4.05
C GLY A 82 24.73 8.97 -4.53
N ASP A 83 25.26 7.75 -4.60
CA ASP A 83 24.49 6.53 -4.90
C ASP A 83 23.41 6.28 -3.82
N HIS A 84 23.76 6.47 -2.53
CA HIS A 84 22.81 6.34 -1.42
C HIS A 84 21.77 7.47 -1.41
N GLU A 85 22.20 8.73 -1.49
CA GLU A 85 21.31 9.91 -1.50
C GLU A 85 20.34 9.85 -2.69
N GLY A 86 20.81 9.47 -3.89
CA GLY A 86 19.98 9.25 -5.07
C GLY A 86 19.01 8.07 -4.92
N ALA A 87 19.45 6.95 -4.34
CA ALA A 87 18.57 5.81 -4.07
C ALA A 87 17.47 6.13 -3.05
N ASP A 88 17.79 6.87 -1.99
CA ASP A 88 16.82 7.25 -0.96
C ASP A 88 15.86 8.36 -1.43
N ALA A 89 16.33 9.31 -2.25
CA ALA A 89 15.45 10.25 -2.96
C ALA A 89 14.49 9.51 -3.92
N THR A 90 14.99 8.53 -4.68
CA THR A 90 14.15 7.70 -5.57
C THR A 90 13.11 6.89 -4.79
N ARG A 91 13.50 6.29 -3.65
CA ARG A 91 12.58 5.57 -2.75
C ARG A 91 11.54 6.51 -2.13
N ALA A 92 11.91 7.74 -1.80
CA ALA A 92 10.98 8.74 -1.26
C ALA A 92 9.95 9.16 -2.32
N ALA A 93 10.40 9.45 -3.54
CA ALA A 93 9.52 9.79 -4.66
C ALA A 93 8.53 8.66 -4.98
N ALA A 94 9.01 7.42 -5.15
CA ALA A 94 8.15 6.27 -5.43
C ALA A 94 7.14 5.97 -4.30
N ARG A 95 7.49 6.25 -3.03
CA ARG A 95 6.55 6.15 -1.90
C ARG A 95 5.49 7.26 -1.91
N ALA A 96 5.85 8.47 -2.34
CA ALA A 96 4.90 9.56 -2.49
C ALA A 96 3.90 9.28 -3.63
N GLU A 97 4.40 8.82 -4.79
CA GLU A 97 3.59 8.41 -5.95
C GLU A 97 2.59 7.30 -5.60
N VAL A 98 3.03 6.27 -4.86
CA VAL A 98 2.14 5.20 -4.37
C VAL A 98 1.08 5.75 -3.39
N ALA A 99 1.47 6.63 -2.46
CA ALA A 99 0.52 7.22 -1.50
C ALA A 99 -0.51 8.15 -2.19
N GLU A 100 -0.11 8.88 -3.22
CA GLU A 100 -0.98 9.70 -4.06
C GLU A 100 -1.97 8.83 -4.83
N TYR A 101 -1.49 7.78 -5.51
CA TYR A 101 -2.32 6.83 -6.24
C TYR A 101 -3.30 6.04 -5.33
N GLU A 102 -2.88 5.65 -4.12
CA GLU A 102 -3.78 5.05 -3.13
C GLU A 102 -4.86 6.04 -2.65
N ALA A 103 -4.52 7.32 -2.49
CA ALA A 103 -5.48 8.37 -2.16
C ALA A 103 -6.46 8.66 -3.32
N GLU A 104 -6.00 8.68 -4.58
CA GLU A 104 -6.86 8.76 -5.75
C GLU A 104 -7.85 7.59 -5.82
N ILE A 105 -7.36 6.35 -5.63
CA ILE A 105 -8.21 5.16 -5.59
C ILE A 105 -9.25 5.25 -4.46
N ALA A 106 -8.88 5.77 -3.29
CA ALA A 106 -9.81 5.97 -2.18
C ALA A 106 -10.88 7.04 -2.53
N ALA A 107 -10.48 8.16 -3.14
CA ALA A 107 -11.38 9.21 -3.58
C ALA A 107 -12.35 8.74 -4.68
N VAL A 108 -11.86 7.99 -5.68
CA VAL A 108 -12.69 7.40 -6.75
C VAL A 108 -13.68 6.38 -6.18
N LYS A 109 -13.27 5.53 -5.23
CA LYS A 109 -14.18 4.60 -4.53
C LYS A 109 -15.27 5.34 -3.75
N ALA A 110 -14.92 6.42 -3.04
CA ALA A 110 -15.89 7.25 -2.32
C ALA A 110 -16.89 7.92 -3.27
N GLN A 111 -16.42 8.51 -4.38
CA GLN A 111 -17.28 9.10 -5.40
C GLN A 111 -18.18 8.06 -6.09
N ALA A 112 -17.67 6.85 -6.34
CA ALA A 112 -18.46 5.76 -6.91
C ALA A 112 -19.59 5.32 -5.95
N ALA A 113 -19.29 5.15 -4.66
CA ALA A 113 -20.29 4.86 -3.63
C ALA A 113 -21.35 5.97 -3.53
N GLN A 114 -20.94 7.25 -3.53
CA GLN A 114 -21.84 8.40 -3.52
C GLN A 114 -22.76 8.43 -4.75
N ARG A 115 -22.24 8.12 -5.95
CA ARG A 115 -23.03 8.04 -7.19
C ARG A 115 -24.03 6.88 -7.16
N ILE A 116 -23.65 5.72 -6.63
CA ILE A 116 -24.54 4.56 -6.47
C ILE A 116 -25.69 4.90 -5.52
N GLU A 117 -25.41 5.57 -4.39
CA GLU A 117 -26.44 5.94 -3.42
C GLU A 117 -27.37 7.06 -3.95
N ALA A 118 -26.82 8.04 -4.66
CA ALA A 118 -27.64 9.04 -5.36
C ALA A 118 -28.57 8.40 -6.40
N ALA A 119 -28.07 7.43 -7.19
CA ALA A 119 -28.87 6.70 -8.16
C ALA A 119 -29.96 5.81 -7.52
N ARG A 120 -29.68 5.22 -6.35
CA ARG A 120 -30.68 4.48 -5.56
C ARG A 120 -31.82 5.38 -5.08
N ASN A 121 -31.49 6.55 -4.54
CA ASN A 121 -32.49 7.50 -4.05
C ASN A 121 -33.40 7.96 -5.19
N VAL A 122 -32.84 8.37 -6.33
CA VAL A 122 -33.61 8.73 -7.53
C VAL A 122 -34.51 7.58 -7.99
N LEU A 123 -34.01 6.33 -8.00
CA LEU A 123 -34.80 5.17 -8.42
C LEU A 123 -35.96 4.85 -7.45
N GLU A 124 -35.76 4.98 -6.14
CA GLU A 124 -36.83 4.77 -5.16
C GLU A 124 -37.85 5.94 -5.14
N ASP A 125 -37.42 7.17 -5.42
CA ASP A 125 -38.31 8.32 -5.65
C ASP A 125 -39.16 8.12 -6.93
N GLU A 126 -38.55 7.78 -8.06
CA GLU A 126 -39.24 7.46 -9.33
C GLU A 126 -40.22 6.30 -9.15
N ARG A 127 -39.80 5.23 -8.47
CA ARG A 127 -40.64 4.07 -8.15
C ARG A 127 -41.82 4.48 -7.26
N THR A 128 -41.60 5.33 -6.26
CA THR A 128 -42.65 5.83 -5.36
C THR A 128 -43.66 6.69 -6.12
N ALA A 129 -43.20 7.58 -6.99
CA ALA A 129 -44.03 8.40 -7.86
C ALA A 129 -44.86 7.54 -8.84
N ALA A 130 -44.22 6.59 -9.54
CA ALA A 130 -44.90 5.68 -10.46
C ALA A 130 -45.93 4.78 -9.75
N LEU A 131 -45.64 4.31 -8.53
CA LEU A 131 -46.60 3.57 -7.71
C LEU A 131 -47.75 4.44 -7.21
N ALA A 132 -47.51 5.72 -6.91
CA ALA A 132 -48.57 6.67 -6.56
C ALA A 132 -49.49 6.95 -7.76
N GLU A 133 -48.91 7.20 -8.93
CA GLU A 133 -49.68 7.43 -10.16
C GLU A 133 -50.48 6.19 -10.56
N LEU A 134 -49.88 4.99 -10.51
CA LEU A 134 -50.59 3.74 -10.80
C LEU A 134 -51.76 3.50 -9.84
N LYS A 135 -51.59 3.78 -8.54
CA LYS A 135 -52.69 3.72 -7.55
C LYS A 135 -53.80 4.72 -7.87
N ALA A 136 -53.46 5.94 -8.28
CA ALA A 136 -54.45 6.94 -8.70
C ALA A 136 -55.22 6.49 -9.96
N ARG A 137 -54.51 6.07 -11.01
CA ARG A 137 -55.10 5.54 -12.27
C ARG A 137 -56.04 4.35 -11.99
N VAL A 138 -55.61 3.38 -11.17
CA VAL A 138 -56.44 2.22 -10.76
C VAL A 138 -57.63 2.65 -9.90
N GLY A 139 -57.47 3.64 -9.03
CA GLY A 139 -58.57 4.23 -8.26
C GLY A 139 -59.65 4.84 -9.14
N THR A 140 -59.25 5.67 -10.12
CA THR A 140 -60.16 6.27 -11.11
C THR A 140 -60.85 5.21 -11.96
N GLN A 141 -60.13 4.19 -12.44
CA GLN A 141 -60.72 3.09 -13.21
C GLN A 141 -61.73 2.28 -12.39
N ARG A 142 -61.45 2.02 -11.10
CA ARG A 142 -62.39 1.34 -10.19
C ARG A 142 -63.64 2.18 -9.95
N ALA A 143 -63.50 3.47 -9.69
CA ALA A 143 -64.65 4.38 -9.51
C ALA A 143 -65.53 4.42 -10.77
N ALA A 144 -64.93 4.55 -11.95
CA ALA A 144 -65.64 4.52 -13.23
C ALA A 144 -66.34 3.16 -13.48
N ALA A 145 -65.68 2.04 -13.16
CA ALA A 145 -66.27 0.71 -13.29
C ALA A 145 -67.43 0.49 -12.30
N THR A 146 -67.35 0.99 -11.07
CA THR A 146 -68.46 0.94 -10.10
C THR A 146 -69.65 1.75 -10.62
N ALA A 147 -69.44 3.01 -11.01
CA ALA A 147 -70.51 3.86 -11.55
C ALA A 147 -71.15 3.27 -12.83
N ALA A 148 -70.37 2.64 -13.70
CA ALA A 148 -70.89 1.94 -14.87
C ALA A 148 -71.74 0.71 -14.50
N ASN A 149 -71.34 -0.06 -13.48
CA ASN A 149 -72.13 -1.18 -12.97
C ASN A 149 -73.43 -0.72 -12.29
N GLU A 150 -73.41 0.39 -11.55
CA GLU A 150 -74.59 0.99 -10.93
C GLU A 150 -75.58 1.50 -12.00
N ALA A 151 -75.09 2.20 -13.03
CA ALA A 151 -75.90 2.63 -14.17
C ALA A 151 -76.48 1.42 -14.95
N ALA A 152 -75.70 0.36 -15.15
CA ALA A 152 -76.17 -0.86 -15.81
C ALA A 152 -77.24 -1.60 -14.99
N ARG A 153 -77.15 -1.62 -13.66
CA ARG A 153 -78.19 -2.16 -12.77
C ARG A 153 -79.48 -1.34 -12.85
N ALA A 154 -79.39 -0.02 -12.72
CA ALA A 154 -80.56 0.86 -12.84
C ALA A 154 -81.26 0.73 -14.21
N ALA A 155 -80.50 0.59 -15.30
CA ALA A 155 -81.06 0.30 -16.63
C ALA A 155 -81.72 -1.08 -16.71
N ALA A 156 -81.09 -2.12 -16.15
CA ALA A 156 -81.66 -3.47 -16.09
C ALA A 156 -82.97 -3.50 -15.28
N GLU A 157 -83.04 -2.80 -14.14
CA GLU A 157 -84.24 -2.65 -13.31
C GLU A 157 -85.38 -1.96 -14.08
N GLN A 158 -85.08 -0.90 -14.86
CA GLN A 158 -86.06 -0.25 -15.74
C GLN A 158 -86.56 -1.19 -16.84
N HIS A 159 -85.67 -1.97 -17.47
CA HIS A 159 -86.05 -2.96 -18.48
C HIS A 159 -86.90 -4.09 -17.89
N VAL A 160 -86.56 -4.60 -16.70
CA VAL A 160 -87.36 -5.62 -15.99
C VAL A 160 -88.74 -5.07 -15.60
N SER A 161 -88.81 -3.85 -15.05
CA SER A 161 -90.09 -3.19 -14.73
C SER A 161 -90.98 -3.03 -15.95
N THR A 162 -90.41 -2.59 -17.08
CA THR A 162 -91.12 -2.47 -18.37
C THR A 162 -91.63 -3.84 -18.85
N ALA A 163 -90.77 -4.86 -18.87
CA ALA A 163 -91.13 -6.21 -19.32
C ALA A 163 -92.20 -6.87 -18.45
N VAL A 164 -92.13 -6.70 -17.12
CA VAL A 164 -93.15 -7.20 -16.18
C VAL A 164 -94.49 -6.49 -16.39
N ALA A 165 -94.50 -5.16 -16.54
CA ALA A 165 -95.73 -4.41 -16.83
C ALA A 165 -96.37 -4.86 -18.16
N ASP A 166 -95.58 -5.12 -19.20
CA ASP A 166 -96.05 -5.58 -20.50
C ASP A 166 -96.64 -7.01 -20.43
N VAL A 167 -96.00 -7.92 -19.69
CA VAL A 167 -96.49 -9.29 -19.45
C VAL A 167 -97.77 -9.28 -18.61
N SER A 168 -97.80 -8.52 -17.51
CA SER A 168 -98.97 -8.38 -16.63
C SER A 168 -100.16 -7.74 -17.36
N SER A 169 -99.93 -6.72 -18.21
CA SER A 169 -100.99 -6.12 -19.02
C SER A 169 -101.60 -7.13 -20.00
N ARG A 170 -100.78 -7.93 -20.69
CA ARG A 170 -101.26 -8.97 -21.62
C ARG A 170 -102.03 -10.07 -20.91
N ALA A 171 -101.54 -10.52 -19.74
CA ALA A 171 -102.23 -11.53 -18.92
C ALA A 171 -103.59 -11.04 -18.41
N ALA A 172 -103.68 -9.79 -17.96
CA ALA A 172 -104.93 -9.19 -17.51
C ALA A 172 -105.93 -8.92 -18.66
N GLU A 173 -105.44 -8.53 -19.85
CA GLU A 173 -106.26 -8.39 -21.05
C GLU A 173 -106.85 -9.74 -21.50
N LEU A 174 -106.05 -10.81 -21.48
CA LEU A 174 -106.49 -12.20 -21.73
C LEU A 174 -107.51 -12.70 -20.69
N ALA A 175 -107.31 -12.38 -19.40
CA ALA A 175 -108.17 -12.86 -18.33
C ALA A 175 -109.51 -12.11 -18.20
N THR A 176 -109.57 -10.84 -18.62
CA THR A 176 -110.76 -9.98 -18.42
C THR A 176 -111.46 -9.55 -19.71
N GLY A 177 -110.87 -9.82 -20.88
CA GLY A 177 -111.40 -9.41 -22.18
C GLY A 177 -111.37 -7.89 -22.42
N LYS A 178 -110.69 -7.11 -21.57
CA LYS A 178 -110.53 -5.67 -21.68
C LYS A 178 -109.10 -5.28 -21.35
N ARG A 179 -108.50 -4.41 -22.17
CA ARG A 179 -107.15 -3.91 -21.92
C ARG A 179 -107.12 -3.01 -20.67
N PRO A 180 -106.25 -3.28 -19.67
CA PRO A 180 -106.06 -2.37 -18.55
C PRO A 180 -105.50 -1.02 -18.99
N LYS A 181 -105.69 0.03 -18.18
CA LYS A 181 -104.97 1.29 -18.34
C LYS A 181 -103.50 1.06 -18.00
N ALA A 182 -102.59 1.43 -18.91
CA ALA A 182 -101.15 1.21 -18.73
C ALA A 182 -100.61 1.85 -17.44
N ALA A 183 -101.01 3.09 -17.13
CA ALA A 183 -100.58 3.79 -15.92
C ALA A 183 -100.92 3.04 -14.61
N ASP A 184 -102.11 2.43 -14.53
CA ASP A 184 -102.53 1.69 -13.33
C ASP A 184 -101.68 0.42 -13.15
N VAL A 185 -101.37 -0.29 -14.25
CA VAL A 185 -100.47 -1.47 -14.23
C VAL A 185 -99.05 -1.07 -13.85
N THR A 186 -98.50 -0.01 -14.45
CA THR A 186 -97.15 0.48 -14.12
C THR A 186 -97.05 0.91 -12.65
N ASN A 187 -98.06 1.59 -12.11
CA ASN A 187 -98.09 2.00 -10.70
C ASN A 187 -98.14 0.79 -9.74
N ILE A 188 -98.92 -0.25 -10.07
CA ILE A 188 -98.99 -1.48 -9.26
C ILE A 188 -97.67 -2.26 -9.33
N VAL A 189 -97.07 -2.40 -10.52
CA VAL A 189 -95.77 -3.06 -10.68
C VAL A 189 -94.66 -2.30 -9.93
N ALA A 190 -94.68 -0.96 -9.97
CA ALA A 190 -93.75 -0.13 -9.23
C ALA A 190 -93.91 -0.26 -7.71
N SER A 191 -95.14 -0.34 -7.17
CA SER A 191 -95.36 -0.54 -5.73
C SER A 191 -94.96 -1.94 -5.26
N LEU A 192 -95.13 -2.97 -6.10
CA LEU A 192 -94.74 -4.34 -5.79
C LEU A 192 -93.22 -4.57 -5.86
N MET A 193 -92.49 -3.94 -6.79
CA MET A 193 -91.02 -4.02 -6.84
C MET A 193 -90.34 -3.04 -5.87
N GLY A 194 -90.93 -1.88 -5.59
CA GLY A 194 -90.41 -0.92 -4.62
C GLY A 194 -90.65 -1.31 -3.16
N GLY A 195 -91.56 -2.26 -2.90
CA GLY A 195 -91.97 -2.70 -1.56
C GLY A 195 -91.15 -3.82 -0.93
N SER A 196 -90.04 -4.24 -1.55
CA SER A 196 -89.20 -5.37 -1.11
C SER A 196 -87.79 -4.96 -0.66
N GLN A 197 -87.69 -3.84 0.06
CA GLN A 197 -86.45 -3.24 0.60
C GLN A 197 -86.56 -3.11 2.13
#